data_AF-A0A1V5XXN4-F1
#
_entry.id   AF-A0A1V5XXN4-F1
#
_cell.length_a   1.000
_cell.length_b   1.000
_cell.length_c   1.000
_cell.angle_alpha   90.00
_cell.angle_beta   90.00
_cell.angle_gamma   90.00
#
_symmetry.space_group_name_H-M   'P 1'
#
loop_
_entity.id
_entity.type
_entity.pdbx_description
1 polymer ?
#
loop_
_entity_poly.entity_id
_entity_poly.type
_entity_poly.pdbx_seq_one_letter_code
_entity_poly.pdbx_strand_id
1 'polypeptide(L)'
;MAKFTKTVFKGADETAAYLSSEIESSALSCTLVEESRQVIGDVTVIVRVFEKYYMRNSSRASLTLVVTGGADECFVVAIGSGGGESSLFKFDWGAADNFVSVVESALISY
;
A
#
# COMPACT_ATOMS: atom_id res chain seq x y z
N MET A 1 -11.46 -0.48 6.81
CA MET A 1 -11.02 -0.33 5.39
C MET A 1 -10.70 1.12 5.18
N ALA A 2 -9.48 1.41 4.75
CA ALA A 2 -8.95 2.75 4.56
C ALA A 2 -8.43 2.92 3.13
N LYS A 3 -8.41 4.15 2.62
CA LYS A 3 -7.95 4.45 1.26
C LYS A 3 -7.20 5.78 1.23
N PHE A 4 -6.06 5.79 0.54
CA PHE A 4 -5.30 6.98 0.19
C PHE A 4 -5.04 6.98 -1.31
N THR A 5 -5.05 8.17 -1.93
CA THR A 5 -4.75 8.35 -3.35
C THR A 5 -3.98 9.64 -3.58
N LYS A 6 -3.00 9.62 -4.48
CA LYS A 6 -2.20 10.81 -4.82
C LYS A 6 -1.61 10.71 -6.23
N THR A 7 -1.59 11.83 -6.94
CA THR A 7 -0.76 12.00 -8.15
C THR A 7 0.66 12.35 -7.74
N VAL A 8 1.64 11.71 -8.38
CA VAL A 8 3.07 11.88 -8.14
C VAL A 8 3.74 12.21 -9.47
N PHE A 9 4.52 13.30 -9.52
CA PHE A 9 5.22 13.77 -10.71
C PHE A 9 6.60 13.12 -10.85
N LYS A 10 6.58 11.78 -10.85
CA LYS A 10 7.70 10.85 -10.96
C LYS A 10 7.21 9.58 -11.66
N GLY A 11 8.14 8.79 -12.20
CA GLY A 11 7.83 7.57 -12.93
C GLY A 11 7.15 6.49 -12.09
N ALA A 12 6.29 5.69 -12.73
CA ALA A 12 5.54 4.64 -12.05
C ALA A 12 6.46 3.59 -11.39
N ASP A 13 7.49 3.14 -12.10
CA ASP A 13 8.43 2.13 -11.59
C ASP A 13 9.26 2.66 -10.41
N GLU A 14 9.80 3.88 -10.51
CA GLU A 14 10.56 4.49 -9.41
C GLU A 14 9.69 4.75 -8.17
N THR A 15 8.45 5.21 -8.38
CA THR A 15 7.50 5.48 -7.31
C THR A 15 7.08 4.19 -6.62
N ALA A 16 6.78 3.14 -7.38
CA ALA A 16 6.45 1.85 -6.82
C ALA A 16 7.62 1.27 -6.02
N ALA A 17 8.83 1.28 -6.56
CA ALA A 17 10.03 0.78 -5.89
C ALA A 17 10.30 1.51 -4.57
N TYR A 18 10.20 2.85 -4.57
CA TYR A 18 10.33 3.66 -3.36
C TYR A 18 9.27 3.26 -2.31
N LEU A 19 7.99 3.24 -2.70
CA LEU A 19 6.90 2.90 -1.79
C LEU A 19 7.02 1.48 -1.23
N SER A 20 7.46 0.50 -2.02
CA SER A 20 7.72 -0.85 -1.50
C SER A 20 8.75 -0.85 -0.38
N SER A 21 9.86 -0.12 -0.55
CA SER A 21 10.91 -0.02 0.46
C SER A 21 10.37 0.61 1.76
N GLU A 22 9.61 1.69 1.65
CA GLU A 22 9.00 2.35 2.81
C GLU A 22 7.96 1.46 3.51
N ILE A 23 7.17 0.71 2.73
CA ILE A 23 6.15 -0.19 3.27
C ILE A 23 6.81 -1.37 4.00
N GLU A 24 7.76 -2.07 3.39
CA GLU A 24 8.43 -3.23 3.98
C GLU A 24 9.26 -2.86 5.22
N SER A 25 9.88 -1.68 5.22
CA SER A 25 10.62 -1.18 6.39
C SER A 25 9.72 -0.70 7.54
N SER A 26 8.40 -0.53 7.31
CA SER A 26 7.47 -0.02 8.32
C SER A 26 7.24 -0.96 9.51
N ALA A 27 7.52 -2.26 9.36
CA ALA A 27 7.53 -3.23 10.45
C ALA A 27 8.25 -4.52 10.06
N LEU A 28 8.86 -5.21 11.03
CA LEU A 28 9.50 -6.52 10.82
C LEU A 28 8.54 -7.60 10.28
N SER A 29 7.25 -7.48 10.56
CA SER A 29 6.21 -8.41 10.08
C SER A 29 5.60 -7.99 8.75
N CYS A 30 6.03 -6.87 8.17
CA CYS A 30 5.51 -6.35 6.92
C CYS A 30 6.24 -6.98 5.74
N THR A 31 5.51 -7.65 4.85
CA THR A 31 6.09 -8.38 3.72
C THR A 31 5.27 -8.16 2.45
N LEU A 32 5.94 -7.98 1.32
CA LEU A 32 5.30 -8.14 0.00
C LEU A 32 4.86 -9.60 -0.16
N VAL A 33 3.56 -9.82 -0.39
CA VAL A 33 2.99 -11.16 -0.59
C VAL A 33 2.74 -11.49 -2.05
N GLU A 34 2.43 -10.49 -2.88
CA GLU A 34 2.20 -10.67 -4.31
C GLU A 34 2.46 -9.37 -5.08
N GLU A 35 2.88 -9.50 -6.33
CA GLU A 35 3.08 -8.41 -7.27
C GLU A 35 2.53 -8.78 -8.66
N SER A 36 1.93 -7.81 -9.34
CA SER A 36 1.70 -7.87 -10.78
C SER A 36 2.14 -6.57 -11.42
N ARG A 37 2.87 -6.67 -12.53
CA ARG A 37 3.27 -5.54 -13.35
C ARG A 37 2.83 -5.78 -14.79
N GLN A 38 2.10 -4.83 -15.34
CA GLN A 38 1.64 -4.84 -16.73
C GLN A 38 2.02 -3.52 -17.41
N VAL A 39 2.33 -3.59 -18.70
CA VAL A 39 2.57 -2.41 -19.54
C VAL A 39 1.55 -2.43 -20.67
N ILE A 40 0.79 -1.35 -20.82
CA ILE A 40 -0.25 -1.18 -21.82
C ILE A 40 0.05 0.12 -22.58
N GLY A 41 0.62 0.00 -23.78
CA GLY A 41 1.20 1.16 -24.48
C GLY A 41 2.33 1.77 -23.63
N ASP A 42 2.22 3.08 -23.36
CA ASP A 42 3.18 3.82 -22.53
C ASP A 42 2.79 3.87 -21.04
N VAL A 43 1.71 3.19 -20.65
CA VAL A 43 1.22 3.15 -19.27
C VAL A 43 1.68 1.86 -18.58
N THR A 44 2.35 2.02 -17.45
CA THR A 44 2.70 0.95 -16.52
C THR A 44 1.63 0.87 -15.42
N VAL A 45 1.18 -0.34 -15.13
CA VAL A 45 0.27 -0.66 -14.02
C VAL A 45 0.98 -1.65 -13.12
N ILE A 46 1.28 -1.23 -11.89
CA ILE A 46 1.91 -2.05 -10.85
C ILE A 46 0.89 -2.24 -9.74
N VAL A 47 0.63 -3.48 -9.38
CA VAL A 47 -0.20 -3.87 -8.24
C VAL A 47 0.70 -4.65 -7.28
N ARG A 48 0.73 -4.25 -6.01
CA ARG A 48 1.45 -4.94 -4.95
C ARG A 48 0.54 -5.16 -3.77
N VAL A 49 0.62 -6.34 -3.18
CA VAL A 49 -0.12 -6.67 -1.97
C VAL A 49 0.90 -6.92 -0.86
N PHE A 50 0.72 -6.26 0.26
CA PHE A 50 1.51 -6.44 1.46
C PHE A 50 0.64 -6.96 2.59
N GLU A 51 1.26 -7.65 3.53
CA GLU A 51 0.63 -8.02 4.80
C GLU A 51 1.48 -7.57 5.97
N LYS A 52 0.82 -7.15 7.06
CA LYS A 52 1.46 -6.75 8.31
C LYS A 52 0.69 -7.31 9.50
N TYR A 53 1.43 -7.86 10.47
CA TYR A 53 0.83 -8.33 11.73
C TYR A 53 0.71 -7.20 12.75
N TYR A 54 -0.46 -7.07 13.37
CA TYR A 54 -0.80 -6.07 14.37
C TYR A 54 -0.98 -6.72 15.75
N MET A 55 0.02 -6.52 16.62
CA MET A 55 0.02 -7.08 17.98
C MET A 55 -1.17 -6.62 18.83
N ARG A 56 -1.61 -5.36 18.67
CA ARG A 56 -2.63 -4.72 19.51
C ARG A 56 -3.99 -5.43 19.48
N ASN A 57 -4.29 -6.15 18.40
CA ASN A 57 -5.54 -6.87 18.22
C ASN A 57 -5.32 -8.27 17.63
N SER A 58 -4.09 -8.80 17.75
CA SER A 58 -3.67 -10.11 17.26
C SER A 58 -4.14 -10.45 15.84
N SER A 59 -4.10 -9.46 14.94
CA SER A 59 -4.68 -9.59 13.60
C SER A 59 -3.65 -9.34 12.50
N ARG A 60 -4.01 -9.75 11.27
CA ARG A 60 -3.25 -9.41 10.06
C ARG A 60 -4.08 -8.47 9.20
N ALA A 61 -3.47 -7.38 8.75
CA ALA A 61 -4.06 -6.49 7.77
C ALA A 61 -3.28 -6.59 6.45
N SER A 62 -3.98 -6.34 5.36
CA SER A 62 -3.41 -6.30 4.02
C SER A 62 -3.46 -4.88 3.46
N LEU A 63 -2.45 -4.51 2.69
CA LEU A 63 -2.38 -3.26 1.94
C LEU A 63 -2.23 -3.60 0.46
N THR A 64 -3.19 -3.17 -0.35
CA THR A 64 -3.05 -3.19 -1.81
C THR A 64 -2.57 -1.83 -2.28
N LEU A 65 -1.37 -1.80 -2.88
CA LEU A 65 -0.80 -0.64 -3.55
C LEU A 65 -0.99 -0.81 -5.05
N VAL A 66 -1.54 0.21 -5.71
CA VAL A 66 -1.61 0.30 -7.16
C VAL A 66 -0.91 1.58 -7.60
N VAL A 67 0.03 1.45 -8.52
CA VAL A 67 0.72 2.58 -9.16
C VAL A 67 0.48 2.50 -10.66
N THR A 68 -0.17 3.51 -11.23
CA THR A 68 -0.48 3.56 -12.65
C THR A 68 0.07 4.83 -13.27
N GLY A 69 0.91 4.75 -14.30
CA GLY A 69 1.49 5.93 -14.93
C GLY A 69 2.57 5.64 -15.94
N GLY A 70 3.20 6.71 -16.43
CA GLY A 70 4.30 6.66 -17.38
C GLY A 70 5.66 6.90 -16.70
N ALA A 71 6.60 7.45 -17.47
CA ALA A 71 7.97 7.71 -17.04
C ALA A 71 8.11 8.93 -16.10
N ASP A 72 7.20 9.91 -16.18
CA ASP A 72 7.35 11.19 -15.47
C ASP A 72 6.16 11.54 -14.56
N GLU A 73 5.08 10.77 -14.62
CA GLU A 73 3.89 10.97 -13.80
C GLU A 73 3.19 9.65 -13.55
N CYS A 74 2.75 9.43 -12.31
CA CYS A 74 1.90 8.32 -11.96
C CYS A 74 0.84 8.69 -10.92
N PHE A 75 -0.20 7.86 -10.87
CA PHE A 75 -1.27 7.90 -9.89
C PHE A 75 -1.13 6.71 -8.95
N VAL A 76 -1.10 7.00 -7.66
CA VAL A 76 -0.96 6.01 -6.58
C VAL A 76 -2.31 5.82 -5.89
N VAL A 77 -2.68 4.56 -5.66
CA VAL A 77 -3.82 4.16 -4.83
C VAL A 77 -3.32 3.16 -3.80
N ALA A 78 -3.58 3.44 -2.51
CA ALA A 78 -3.29 2.53 -1.41
C ALA A 78 -4.59 2.21 -0.68
N ILE A 79 -4.93 0.92 -0.55
CA ILE A 79 -6.15 0.46 0.13
C ILE A 79 -5.76 -0.55 1.20
N GLY A 80 -6.06 -0.20 2.45
CA GLY A 80 -5.90 -1.07 3.61
C GLY A 80 -7.17 -1.86 3.91
N SER A 81 -7.02 -3.15 4.18
CA SER A 81 -8.12 -4.06 4.51
C SER A 81 -7.71 -5.11 5.55
N GLY A 82 -8.68 -5.84 6.10
CA GLY A 82 -8.43 -6.81 7.18
C GLY A 82 -8.19 -6.15 8.53
N GLY A 83 -7.52 -6.86 9.45
CA GLY A 83 -7.15 -6.33 10.75
C GLY A 83 -8.13 -6.60 11.91
N GLY A 84 -9.05 -7.57 11.81
CA GLY A 84 -9.93 -7.91 12.92
C GLY A 84 -10.51 -9.33 12.87
N GLU A 85 -10.52 -10.02 14.01
CA GLU A 85 -11.23 -11.27 14.25
C GLU A 85 -12.57 -10.97 14.94
N SER A 86 -13.66 -10.80 14.19
CA SER A 86 -15.03 -11.07 14.67
C SER A 86 -16.07 -10.75 13.59
N SER A 87 -16.94 -11.71 13.30
CA SER A 87 -18.08 -11.59 12.38
C SER A 87 -19.16 -10.59 12.84
N LEU A 88 -19.04 -10.02 14.06
CA LEU A 88 -20.03 -9.14 14.68
C LEU A 88 -19.56 -7.69 14.88
N PHE A 89 -18.25 -7.40 14.80
CA PHE A 89 -17.73 -6.03 14.86
C PHE A 89 -16.54 -5.90 13.89
N LYS A 90 -16.74 -5.18 12.77
CA LYS A 90 -15.68 -4.79 11.83
C LYS A 90 -14.76 -3.71 12.44
N PHE A 91 -14.28 -3.93 13.66
CA PHE A 91 -13.40 -3.00 14.33
C PHE A 91 -11.96 -3.49 14.17
N ASP A 92 -11.29 -3.00 13.12
CA ASP A 92 -9.90 -3.33 12.81
C ASP A 92 -8.89 -2.63 13.73
N TRP A 93 -9.37 -1.92 14.76
CA TRP A 93 -8.57 -1.07 15.67
C TRP A 93 -7.66 -0.09 14.92
N GLY A 94 -8.07 0.35 13.73
CA GLY A 94 -7.31 1.25 12.87
C GLY A 94 -6.11 0.58 12.22
N ALA A 95 -6.07 -0.76 12.12
CA ALA A 95 -4.99 -1.47 11.44
C ALA A 95 -4.96 -1.13 9.94
N ALA A 96 -6.12 -1.03 9.29
CA ALA A 96 -6.18 -0.59 7.89
C ALA A 96 -5.71 0.85 7.71
N ASP A 97 -6.20 1.78 8.54
CA ASP A 97 -5.81 3.19 8.51
C ASP A 97 -4.32 3.40 8.80
N ASN A 98 -3.79 2.71 9.81
CA ASN A 98 -2.36 2.74 10.12
C ASN A 98 -1.52 2.21 8.95
N PHE A 99 -1.98 1.18 8.25
CA PHE A 99 -1.21 0.66 7.13
C PHE A 99 -1.18 1.65 5.96
N VAL A 100 -2.33 2.24 5.64
CA VAL A 100 -2.44 3.27 4.60
C VAL A 100 -1.62 4.52 4.92
N SER A 101 -1.56 4.92 6.20
CA SER A 101 -0.78 6.10 6.63
C SER A 101 0.72 5.97 6.37
N VAL A 102 1.25 4.76 6.21
CA VAL A 102 2.66 4.55 5.79
C VAL A 102 2.89 5.13 4.41
N VAL A 103 1.97 4.86 3.46
CA VAL A 103 2.06 5.37 2.08
C VAL A 103 1.86 6.88 2.04
N GLU A 104 0.88 7.38 2.80
CA GLU A 104 0.65 8.83 2.92
C GLU A 104 1.90 9.54 3.45
N SER A 105 2.50 9.03 4.52
CA SER A 105 3.68 9.63 5.15
C SER A 105 4.89 9.60 4.23
N ALA A 106 5.13 8.48 3.54
CA ALA A 106 6.20 8.35 2.56
C ALA A 106 6.10 9.43 1.47
N LEU A 107 4.89 9.70 0.98
CA LEU A 107 4.68 10.66 -0.11
C LEU A 107 4.62 12.13 0.32
N ILE A 108 4.70 12.46 1.61
CA ILE A 108 4.78 13.86 2.06
C ILE A 108 6.14 14.48 1.70
N SER A 109 7.22 13.68 1.76
CA SER A 109 8.60 14.11 1.57
C SER A 109 9.25 13.59 0.28
N TYR A 110 8.45 12.97 -0.60
CA TYR A 110 8.88 12.32 -1.83
C TYR A 110 8.85 13.24 -3.05
#